data_AF-A0A919YD41-F1
#
_entry.id   AF-A0A919YD41-F1
#
_cell.length_a   1.000
_cell.length_b   1.000
_cell.length_c   1.000
_cell.angle_alpha   90.00
_cell.angle_beta   90.00
_cell.angle_gamma   90.00
#
_symmetry.space_group_name_H-M   'P 1'
#
loop_
_entity.id
_entity.type
_entity.pdbx_description
1 polymer ?
#
loop_
_entity_poly.entity_id
_entity_poly.type
_entity_poly.pdbx_seq_one_letter_code
_entity_poly.pdbx_strand_id
1 'polypeptide(L)'
;MARAGYVLVGKTFAYEFAEVQPQEANYRMDYRNFKTAQDFEDYRTLFEDSGWKHIAGTKRSGYQYFKQISGQADGDIFSDADSKAGRYRRIADMWSSLACCYIPLFMVFILNGTVNMTAVMNPKVLYYTPGLWERSGVDFWKAFLFETPFALLRGFSWMVIPLMILVYFVFWAKAKRHYLETKQNH
;
A
#
# COMPACT_ATOMS: atom_id res chain seq x y z
N MET A 1 17.70 13.83 -7.97
CA MET A 1 16.75 14.78 -8.57
C MET A 1 17.29 16.20 -8.51
N ALA A 2 17.57 16.77 -7.34
CA ALA A 2 18.23 18.09 -7.24
C ALA A 2 19.64 18.13 -7.87
N ARG A 3 20.43 17.06 -7.70
CA ARG A 3 21.73 16.87 -8.39
C ARG A 3 21.63 16.75 -9.92
N ALA A 4 20.44 16.47 -10.46
CA ALA A 4 20.19 16.37 -11.90
C ALA A 4 19.62 17.68 -12.48
N GLY A 5 19.53 18.75 -11.68
CA GLY A 5 19.04 20.04 -12.10
C GLY A 5 17.51 20.21 -12.09
N TYR A 6 16.76 19.35 -11.39
CA TYR A 6 15.29 19.49 -11.29
C TYR A 6 14.85 19.69 -9.84
N VAL A 7 13.99 20.68 -9.62
CA VAL A 7 13.41 21.04 -8.32
C VAL A 7 11.90 20.91 -8.38
N LEU A 8 11.31 20.26 -7.37
CA LEU A 8 9.86 20.23 -7.21
C LEU A 8 9.37 21.66 -6.91
N VAL A 9 8.46 22.17 -7.74
CA VAL A 9 7.87 23.52 -7.58
C VAL A 9 6.44 23.43 -7.06
N GLY A 10 5.73 22.37 -7.42
CA GLY A 10 4.32 22.25 -7.10
C GLY A 10 3.83 20.82 -7.13
N LYS A 11 2.70 20.62 -6.47
CA LYS A 11 1.90 19.41 -6.58
C LYS A 11 0.43 19.79 -6.50
N THR A 12 -0.23 19.73 -7.65
CA THR A 12 -1.67 19.94 -7.75
C THR A 12 -2.33 18.60 -8.03
N PHE A 13 -2.26 18.12 -9.28
CA PHE A 13 -2.72 16.79 -9.70
C PHE A 13 -1.54 15.85 -10.05
N ALA A 14 -0.48 16.42 -10.64
CA ALA A 14 0.80 15.76 -10.89
C ALA A 14 1.93 16.53 -10.18
N TYR A 15 3.12 15.93 -10.16
CA TYR A 15 4.32 16.61 -9.66
C TYR A 15 4.87 17.55 -10.74
N GLU A 16 5.06 18.81 -10.39
CA GLU A 16 5.62 19.83 -11.29
C GLU A 16 7.07 20.12 -10.90
N PHE A 17 7.98 19.97 -11.87
CA PHE A 17 9.41 20.18 -11.69
C PHE A 17 9.90 21.32 -12.58
N ALA A 18 10.77 22.18 -12.05
CA ALA A 18 11.47 23.19 -12.83
C ALA A 18 12.96 22.85 -12.93
N GLU A 19 13.56 23.22 -14.06
CA GLU A 19 15.01 23.15 -14.25
C GLU A 19 15.71 24.26 -13.47
N VAL A 20 16.70 23.89 -12.67
CA VAL A 20 17.49 24.77 -11.83
C VAL A 20 18.93 24.31 -11.86
N GLN A 21 19.88 25.20 -11.55
CA GLN A 21 21.28 24.79 -11.42
C GLN A 21 21.42 23.64 -10.41
N PRO A 22 22.26 22.62 -10.68
CA PRO A 22 22.45 21.49 -9.79
C PRO A 22 22.84 21.98 -8.40
N GLN A 23 21.92 21.86 -7.46
CA GLN A 23 22.11 22.25 -6.07
C GLN A 23 21.86 21.03 -5.19
N GLU A 24 22.70 20.82 -4.17
CA GLU A 24 22.37 19.90 -3.09
C GLU A 24 21.24 20.51 -2.27
N ALA A 25 20.01 20.13 -2.61
CA ALA A 25 18.82 20.51 -1.87
C ALA A 25 18.18 19.25 -1.29
N ASN A 26 18.06 19.21 0.03
CA ASN A 26 17.32 18.19 0.73
C ASN A 26 15.84 18.56 0.72
N TYR A 27 15.00 17.61 0.30
CA TYR A 27 13.56 17.73 0.30
C TYR A 27 12.98 16.75 1.31
N ARG A 28 12.00 17.21 2.07
CA ARG A 28 11.27 16.39 3.04
C ARG A 28 9.78 16.63 2.89
N MET A 29 9.01 15.59 3.20
CA MET A 29 7.56 15.63 3.17
C MET A 29 7.04 15.32 4.57
N ASP A 30 6.14 16.15 5.05
CA ASP A 30 5.40 15.93 6.29
C ASP A 30 3.89 15.80 6.00
N TYR A 31 3.15 15.21 6.92
CA TYR A 31 1.71 15.05 6.81
C TYR A 31 0.99 15.64 8.03
N ARG A 32 0.28 16.74 7.81
CA ARG A 32 -0.54 17.38 8.84
C ARG A 32 -1.76 18.08 8.22
N ASN A 33 -2.92 17.80 8.80
CA ASN A 33 -4.17 18.49 8.48
C ASN A 33 -4.41 19.62 9.48
N PHE A 34 -4.85 20.78 8.98
CA PHE A 34 -5.07 21.98 9.80
C PHE A 34 -6.53 22.40 9.79
N LYS A 35 -7.07 22.76 10.95
CA LYS A 35 -8.46 23.20 11.09
C LYS A 35 -8.60 24.69 10.77
N THR A 36 -7.65 25.53 11.18
CA THR A 36 -7.65 26.97 10.90
C THR A 36 -6.54 27.37 9.93
N ALA A 37 -6.67 28.53 9.28
CA ALA A 37 -5.60 29.05 8.42
C ALA A 37 -4.43 29.56 9.26
N GLN A 38 -4.71 30.08 10.46
CA GLN A 38 -3.70 30.51 11.42
C GLN A 38 -2.79 29.33 11.80
N ASP A 39 -3.35 28.17 12.17
CA ASP A 39 -2.55 26.99 12.51
C ASP A 39 -1.59 26.57 11.39
N PHE A 40 -1.96 26.82 10.13
CA PHE A 40 -1.16 26.47 8.97
C PHE A 40 -0.02 27.47 8.77
N GLU A 41 -0.27 28.78 8.93
CA GLU A 41 0.77 29.80 8.84
C GLU A 41 1.74 29.74 10.03
N ASP A 42 1.24 29.48 11.25
CA ASP A 42 2.08 29.25 12.43
C ASP A 42 3.00 28.03 12.22
N TYR A 43 2.46 26.97 11.61
CA TYR A 43 3.23 25.78 11.24
C TYR A 43 4.27 26.08 10.17
N ARG A 44 3.96 26.85 9.12
CA ARG A 44 4.94 27.24 8.11
C ARG A 44 6.07 28.07 8.71
N THR A 45 5.73 29.03 9.58
CA THR A 45 6.70 29.88 10.28
C THR A 45 7.65 29.04 11.14
N LEU A 46 7.13 28.06 11.91
CA LEU A 46 7.96 27.15 12.70
C LEU A 46 9.01 26.41 11.85
N PHE A 47 8.62 25.97 10.66
CA PHE A 47 9.51 25.29 9.73
C PHE A 47 10.54 26.24 9.11
N GLU A 48 10.12 27.46 8.76
CA GLU A 48 11.01 28.49 8.22
C GLU A 48 12.08 28.91 9.24
N ASP A 49 11.70 29.10 10.51
CA ASP A 49 12.61 29.37 11.62
C ASP A 49 13.62 28.24 11.84
N SER A 50 13.23 27.00 11.51
CA SER A 50 14.07 25.80 11.59
C SER A 50 14.90 25.55 10.33
N GLY A 51 14.92 26.49 9.38
CA GLY A 51 15.72 26.39 8.15
C GLY A 51 15.06 25.64 6.99
N TRP A 52 13.75 25.40 7.04
CA TRP A 52 12.98 24.71 6.01
C TRP A 52 11.98 25.65 5.31
N LYS A 53 12.06 25.75 3.98
CA LYS A 53 11.06 26.46 3.16
C LYS A 53 9.90 25.56 2.81
N HIS A 54 8.67 25.99 3.03
CA HIS A 54 7.51 25.34 2.43
C HIS A 54 7.47 25.58 0.91
N ILE A 55 7.21 24.53 0.14
CA ILE A 55 7.21 24.58 -1.33
C ILE A 55 5.82 24.27 -1.89
N ALA A 56 5.19 23.22 -1.36
CA ALA A 56 3.94 22.70 -1.91
C ALA A 56 3.10 22.07 -0.80
N GLY A 57 1.78 22.10 -0.98
CA GLY A 57 0.82 21.65 0.00
C GLY A 57 -0.11 22.78 0.42
N THR A 58 -1.32 22.41 0.82
CA THR A 58 -2.33 23.35 1.30
C THR A 58 -2.80 22.90 2.67
N LYS A 59 -3.47 23.80 3.39
CA LYS A 59 -4.14 23.50 4.66
C LYS A 59 -4.96 22.19 4.67
N ARG A 60 -5.57 21.82 3.53
CA ARG A 60 -6.48 20.67 3.37
C ARG A 60 -5.84 19.45 2.68
N SER A 61 -4.67 19.57 2.06
CA SER A 61 -4.06 18.44 1.33
C SER A 61 -3.45 17.39 2.27
N GLY A 62 -3.16 17.75 3.51
CA GLY A 62 -2.42 16.94 4.48
C GLY A 62 -0.93 16.88 4.18
N TYR A 63 -0.57 16.54 2.94
CA TYR A 63 0.81 16.52 2.46
C TYR A 63 1.38 17.93 2.34
N GLN A 64 2.50 18.16 3.02
CA GLN A 64 3.29 19.38 3.00
C GLN A 64 4.72 19.05 2.57
N TYR A 65 5.28 19.82 1.64
CA TYR A 65 6.60 19.60 1.07
C TYR A 65 7.52 20.76 1.45
N PHE A 66 8.72 20.42 1.92
CA PHE A 66 9.70 21.37 2.43
C PHE A 66 11.06 21.21 1.74
N LYS A 67 11.73 22.34 1.48
CA LYS A 67 13.12 22.44 1.00
C LYS A 67 14.00 22.91 2.14
N GLN A 68 15.13 22.26 2.37
CA GLN A 68 16.14 22.79 3.27
C GLN A 68 16.80 24.05 2.65
N ILE A 69 16.84 25.16 3.40
CA ILE A 69 17.49 26.42 2.98
C ILE A 69 18.82 26.62 3.71
N SER A 70 18.94 26.18 4.96
CA SER A 70 20.15 26.38 5.78
C SER A 70 20.84 25.06 6.13
N GLY A 71 22.17 25.09 6.21
CA GLY A 71 22.98 23.95 6.68
C GLY A 71 22.85 23.65 8.18
N GLN A 72 22.00 24.39 8.91
CA GLN A 72 21.72 24.18 10.34
C GLN A 72 20.50 23.27 10.57
N ALA A 73 19.68 23.03 9.56
CA ALA A 73 18.59 22.06 9.68
C ALA A 73 19.19 20.65 9.80
N ASP A 74 18.90 19.98 10.92
CA ASP A 74 19.14 18.55 11.05
C ASP A 74 18.45 17.85 9.87
N GLY A 75 19.13 16.85 9.29
CA GLY A 75 18.74 16.28 8.00
C GLY A 75 17.35 15.60 8.01
N ASP A 76 16.75 15.43 9.18
CA ASP A 76 15.40 14.93 9.38
C ASP A 76 14.48 15.98 10.01
N ILE A 77 13.33 16.20 9.37
CA ILE A 77 12.27 17.04 9.92
C ILE A 77 11.68 16.35 11.14
N PHE A 78 12.05 16.81 12.34
CA PHE A 78 11.44 16.54 13.65
C PHE A 78 11.02 15.09 13.93
N SER A 79 11.65 14.13 13.28
CA SER A 79 11.30 12.71 13.36
C SER A 79 12.34 12.01 14.21
N ASP A 80 12.15 12.05 15.53
CA ASP A 80 12.91 11.17 16.42
C ASP A 80 12.67 9.70 16.03
N ALA A 81 13.64 8.84 16.37
CA ALA A 81 13.51 7.43 16.00
C ALA A 81 12.36 6.74 16.72
N ASP A 82 11.97 7.21 17.90
CA ASP A 82 10.80 6.69 18.60
C ASP A 82 9.51 6.92 17.81
N SER A 83 9.32 8.09 17.20
CA SER A 83 8.19 8.39 16.33
C SER A 83 8.24 7.57 15.04
N LYS A 84 9.43 7.38 14.44
CA LYS A 84 9.61 6.52 13.25
C LYS A 84 9.29 5.06 13.58
N ALA A 85 9.79 4.55 14.69
CA ALA A 85 9.51 3.21 15.17
C ALA A 85 8.00 3.06 15.47
N GLY A 86 7.40 4.02 16.16
CA GLY A 86 5.96 4.07 16.44
C GLY A 86 5.10 4.04 15.17
N ARG A 87 5.56 4.68 14.08
CA ARG A 87 4.90 4.58 12.76
C ARG A 87 4.94 3.15 12.22
N TYR A 88 6.10 2.49 12.19
CA TYR A 88 6.21 1.12 11.70
C TYR A 88 5.42 0.13 12.56
N ARG A 89 5.37 0.34 13.88
CA ARG A 89 4.52 -0.43 14.80
C ARG A 89 3.05 -0.32 14.43
N ARG A 90 2.52 0.89 14.23
CA ARG A 90 1.11 1.09 13.81
C ARG A 90 0.79 0.42 12.47
N ILE A 91 1.71 0.50 11.51
CA ILE A 91 1.56 -0.18 10.21
C ILE A 91 1.54 -1.70 10.40
N ALA A 92 2.43 -2.26 11.23
CA ALA A 92 2.41 -3.67 11.56
C ALA A 92 1.08 -4.07 12.21
N ASP A 93 0.66 -3.37 13.26
CA ASP A 93 -0.59 -3.66 13.98
C ASP A 93 -1.80 -3.67 13.05
N MET A 94 -1.87 -2.71 12.11
CA MET A 94 -2.89 -2.66 11.06
C MET A 94 -2.88 -3.90 10.17
N TRP A 95 -1.72 -4.30 9.63
CA TRP A 95 -1.61 -5.50 8.78
C TRP A 95 -1.94 -6.78 9.53
N SER A 96 -1.53 -6.91 10.80
CA SER A 96 -1.91 -8.06 11.63
C SER A 96 -3.41 -8.08 11.93
N SER A 97 -4.03 -6.93 12.18
CA SER A 97 -5.48 -6.84 12.40
C SER A 97 -6.25 -7.30 11.16
N LEU A 98 -5.83 -6.83 9.97
CA LEU A 98 -6.41 -7.27 8.70
C LEU A 98 -6.25 -8.78 8.48
N ALA A 99 -5.06 -9.35 8.72
CA ALA A 99 -4.86 -10.79 8.65
C ALA A 99 -5.78 -11.55 9.62
N CYS A 100 -5.88 -11.09 10.87
CA CYS A 100 -6.76 -11.67 11.89
C CYS A 100 -8.24 -11.62 11.51
N CYS A 101 -8.71 -10.57 10.81
CA CYS A 101 -10.09 -10.49 10.33
C CYS A 101 -10.37 -11.45 9.16
N TYR A 102 -9.39 -11.67 8.29
CA TYR A 102 -9.57 -12.51 7.10
C TYR A 102 -9.53 -14.02 7.41
N ILE A 103 -8.85 -14.43 8.48
CA ILE A 103 -8.79 -15.84 8.92
C ILE A 103 -10.18 -16.42 9.25
N PRO A 104 -11.01 -15.83 10.14
CA PRO A 104 -12.33 -16.35 10.45
C PRO A 104 -13.28 -16.26 9.25
N LEU A 105 -13.14 -15.22 8.40
CA LEU A 105 -13.88 -15.17 7.14
C LEU A 105 -13.56 -16.40 6.29
N PHE A 106 -12.27 -16.70 6.06
CA PHE A 106 -11.88 -17.88 5.29
C PHE A 106 -12.41 -19.18 5.90
N MET A 107 -12.39 -19.29 7.23
CA MET A 107 -12.95 -20.44 7.95
C MET A 107 -14.45 -20.62 7.69
N VAL A 108 -15.23 -19.53 7.70
CA VAL A 108 -16.66 -19.58 7.37
C VAL A 108 -16.89 -20.06 5.93
N PHE A 109 -16.10 -19.61 4.96
CA PHE A 109 -16.20 -20.09 3.58
C PHE A 109 -15.92 -21.60 3.45
N ILE A 110 -14.91 -22.11 4.18
CA ILE A 110 -14.62 -23.56 4.23
C ILE A 110 -15.80 -24.32 4.86
N LEU A 111 -16.29 -23.88 6.01
CA LEU A 111 -17.35 -24.56 6.77
C LEU A 111 -18.69 -24.59 6.01
N ASN A 112 -19.00 -23.55 5.23
CA ASN A 112 -20.21 -23.51 4.39
C ASN A 112 -20.08 -24.32 3.09
N GLY A 113 -18.95 -25.02 2.86
CA GLY A 113 -18.74 -25.83 1.67
C GLY A 113 -18.60 -25.03 0.37
N THR A 114 -18.49 -23.70 0.45
CA THR A 114 -18.27 -22.83 -0.72
C THR A 114 -16.89 -23.05 -1.33
N VAL A 115 -15.91 -23.43 -0.51
CA VAL A 115 -14.61 -23.90 -0.96
C VAL A 115 -14.74 -25.35 -1.39
N ASN A 116 -14.74 -25.57 -2.71
CA ASN A 116 -14.86 -26.90 -3.29
C ASN A 116 -13.51 -27.63 -3.20
N MET A 117 -13.13 -28.07 -1.99
CA MET A 117 -11.85 -28.76 -1.75
C MET A 117 -11.75 -30.07 -2.54
N THR A 118 -12.89 -30.70 -2.82
CA THR A 118 -13.00 -31.92 -3.62
C THR A 118 -12.70 -31.69 -5.10
N ALA A 119 -12.86 -30.45 -5.61
CA ALA A 119 -12.49 -30.09 -6.98
C ALA A 119 -10.99 -30.21 -7.25
N VAL A 120 -10.14 -30.12 -6.22
CA VAL A 120 -8.69 -30.35 -6.35
C VAL A 120 -8.41 -31.81 -6.74
N MET A 121 -9.16 -32.76 -6.17
CA MET A 121 -9.01 -34.19 -6.46
C MET A 121 -9.80 -34.61 -7.70
N ASN A 122 -10.95 -33.97 -7.95
CA ASN A 122 -11.86 -34.30 -9.04
C ASN A 122 -12.24 -33.04 -9.83
N PRO A 123 -11.40 -32.57 -10.76
CA PRO A 123 -11.65 -31.32 -11.50
C PRO A 123 -12.94 -31.37 -12.36
N LYS A 124 -13.50 -32.56 -12.61
CA LYS A 124 -14.79 -32.74 -13.29
C LYS A 124 -15.95 -32.04 -12.57
N VAL A 125 -15.89 -31.90 -11.25
CA VAL A 125 -16.95 -31.24 -10.46
C VAL A 125 -17.02 -29.74 -10.68
N LEU A 126 -16.02 -29.13 -11.33
CA LEU A 126 -16.02 -27.71 -11.68
C LEU A 126 -16.88 -27.41 -12.92
N TYR A 127 -17.19 -28.45 -13.71
CA TYR A 127 -18.01 -28.37 -14.91
C TYR A 127 -19.46 -28.74 -14.55
N TYR A 128 -20.35 -27.76 -14.66
CA TYR A 128 -21.77 -27.86 -14.37
C TYR A 128 -22.62 -28.08 -15.62
N THR A 129 -22.06 -28.03 -16.84
CA THR A 129 -22.81 -28.37 -18.06
C THR A 129 -23.31 -29.82 -17.99
N PRO A 130 -24.64 -30.06 -18.00
CA PRO A 130 -25.19 -31.41 -17.93
C PRO A 130 -24.76 -32.26 -19.11
N GLY A 131 -24.35 -33.50 -18.85
CA GLY A 131 -23.91 -34.45 -19.86
C GLY A 131 -22.66 -34.01 -20.62
N LEU A 132 -21.88 -33.04 -20.12
CA LEU A 132 -20.67 -32.56 -20.82
C LEU A 132 -19.74 -33.71 -21.17
N TRP A 133 -19.54 -34.63 -20.22
CA TRP A 133 -18.67 -35.79 -20.34
C TRP A 133 -19.27 -36.93 -21.19
N GLU A 134 -20.55 -36.86 -21.54
CA GLU A 134 -21.25 -37.85 -22.38
C GLU A 134 -21.29 -37.41 -23.85
N ARG A 135 -21.02 -36.12 -24.14
CA ARG A 135 -20.93 -35.59 -25.51
C ARG A 135 -19.66 -36.10 -26.20
N SER A 136 -19.73 -36.25 -27.52
CA SER A 136 -18.60 -36.63 -28.36
C SER A 136 -18.40 -35.67 -29.54
N GLY A 137 -17.20 -35.66 -30.10
CA GLY A 137 -16.88 -34.86 -31.30
C GLY A 137 -16.87 -33.35 -31.05
N VAL A 138 -17.37 -32.59 -32.03
CA VAL A 138 -17.30 -31.11 -32.05
C VAL A 138 -18.15 -30.48 -30.93
N ASP A 139 -19.28 -31.10 -30.59
CA ASP A 139 -20.19 -30.60 -29.56
C ASP A 139 -19.61 -30.70 -28.15
N PHE A 140 -18.74 -31.70 -27.91
CA PHE A 140 -17.93 -31.78 -26.69
C PHE A 140 -16.96 -30.59 -26.61
N TRP A 141 -16.13 -30.39 -27.63
CA TRP A 141 -15.09 -29.35 -27.60
C TRP A 141 -15.65 -27.93 -27.46
N LYS A 142 -16.78 -27.64 -28.12
CA LYS A 142 -17.46 -26.34 -27.96
C LYS A 142 -17.94 -26.12 -26.52
N ALA A 143 -18.65 -27.10 -25.96
CA ALA A 143 -19.20 -27.00 -24.61
C ALA A 143 -18.08 -26.97 -23.55
N PHE A 144 -17.03 -27.77 -23.74
CA PHE A 144 -15.87 -27.81 -22.85
C PHE A 144 -15.15 -26.46 -22.84
N LEU A 145 -14.71 -25.97 -24.00
CA LEU A 145 -13.95 -24.73 -24.11
C LEU A 145 -14.75 -23.50 -23.65
N PHE A 146 -16.06 -23.49 -23.91
CA PHE A 146 -16.95 -22.44 -23.43
C PHE A 146 -17.05 -22.42 -21.90
N GLU A 147 -17.11 -23.60 -21.26
CA GLU A 147 -17.27 -23.69 -19.81
C GLU A 147 -15.95 -23.55 -19.04
N THR A 148 -14.81 -23.97 -19.62
CA THR A 148 -13.50 -23.99 -18.95
C THR A 148 -13.14 -22.65 -18.26
N PRO A 149 -13.33 -21.46 -18.85
CA PRO A 149 -13.05 -20.20 -18.16
C PRO A 149 -13.84 -20.03 -16.86
N PHE A 150 -15.11 -20.40 -16.85
CA PHE A 150 -15.96 -20.30 -15.67
C PHE A 150 -15.62 -21.38 -14.63
N ALA A 151 -15.31 -22.59 -15.08
CA ALA A 151 -14.85 -23.68 -14.24
C ALA A 151 -13.54 -23.30 -13.52
N LEU A 152 -12.59 -22.68 -14.24
CA LEU A 152 -11.35 -22.16 -13.67
C LEU A 152 -11.61 -21.03 -12.69
N LEU A 153 -12.43 -20.03 -13.06
CA LEU A 153 -12.76 -18.94 -12.15
C LEU A 153 -13.32 -19.47 -10.82
N ARG A 154 -14.30 -20.39 -10.85
CA ARG A 154 -14.83 -21.04 -9.62
C ARG A 154 -13.75 -21.78 -8.84
N GLY A 155 -12.88 -22.51 -9.54
CA GLY A 155 -11.80 -23.28 -8.94
C GLY A 155 -10.70 -22.42 -8.29
N PHE A 156 -10.46 -21.21 -8.77
CA PHE A 156 -9.39 -20.31 -8.29
C PHE A 156 -9.90 -19.15 -7.42
N SER A 157 -11.18 -18.78 -7.48
CA SER A 157 -11.73 -17.64 -6.72
C SER A 157 -11.47 -17.74 -5.21
N TRP A 158 -11.57 -18.94 -4.63
CA TRP A 158 -11.36 -19.12 -3.20
C TRP A 158 -9.89 -18.94 -2.77
N MET A 159 -8.93 -19.09 -3.69
CA MET A 159 -7.49 -18.93 -3.41
C MET A 159 -7.10 -17.46 -3.18
N VAL A 160 -7.96 -16.51 -3.57
CA VAL A 160 -7.72 -15.07 -3.36
C VAL A 160 -7.61 -14.76 -1.86
N ILE A 161 -8.46 -15.35 -1.03
CA ILE A 161 -8.49 -15.08 0.42
C ILE A 161 -7.18 -15.53 1.12
N PRO A 162 -6.71 -16.78 1.00
CA PRO A 162 -5.44 -17.19 1.61
C PRO A 162 -4.24 -16.44 1.03
N LEU A 163 -4.27 -16.07 -0.27
CA LEU A 163 -3.24 -15.23 -0.87
C LEU A 163 -3.19 -13.84 -0.21
N MET A 164 -4.34 -13.20 0.01
CA MET A 164 -4.42 -11.91 0.69
C MET A 164 -3.91 -12.00 2.13
N ILE A 165 -4.28 -13.06 2.86
CA ILE A 165 -3.76 -13.32 4.21
C ILE A 165 -2.23 -13.40 4.19
N LEU A 166 -1.65 -14.16 3.25
CA LEU A 166 -0.19 -14.28 3.11
C LEU A 166 0.47 -12.93 2.81
N VAL A 167 -0.09 -12.15 1.88
CA VAL A 167 0.41 -10.80 1.57
C VAL A 167 0.39 -9.90 2.80
N TYR A 168 -0.69 -9.92 3.59
CA TYR A 168 -0.77 -9.15 4.84
C TYR A 168 0.28 -9.61 5.87
N PHE A 169 0.53 -10.92 5.99
CA PHE A 169 1.61 -11.43 6.84
C PHE A 169 2.99 -10.97 6.37
N VAL A 170 3.25 -10.95 5.06
CA VAL A 170 4.51 -10.44 4.51
C VAL A 170 4.69 -8.96 4.81
N PHE A 171 3.65 -8.14 4.62
CA PHE A 171 3.71 -6.71 4.94
C PHE A 171 3.85 -6.45 6.43
N TRP A 172 3.17 -7.23 7.27
CA TRP A 172 3.36 -7.20 8.72
C TRP A 172 4.81 -7.51 9.09
N ALA A 173 5.39 -8.60 8.56
CA ALA A 173 6.76 -9.00 8.85
C ALA A 173 7.76 -7.92 8.41
N LYS A 174 7.55 -7.33 7.23
CA LYS A 174 8.37 -6.23 6.71
C LYS A 174 8.28 -4.99 7.60
N ALA A 175 7.08 -4.58 8.00
CA ALA A 175 6.87 -3.44 8.90
C ALA A 175 7.50 -3.68 10.27
N LYS A 176 7.35 -4.90 10.82
CA LYS A 176 7.95 -5.29 12.10
C LYS A 176 9.48 -5.31 12.04
N ARG A 177 10.07 -5.76 10.92
CA ARG A 177 11.51 -5.69 10.69
C ARG A 177 12.03 -4.26 10.74
N HIS A 178 11.40 -3.34 10.00
CA HIS A 178 11.78 -1.92 10.04
C HIS A 178 11.60 -1.27 11.41
N TYR A 179 10.57 -1.68 12.17
CA TYR A 179 10.42 -1.26 13.56
C TYR A 179 11.61 -1.67 14.42
N LEU A 180 12.06 -2.92 14.32
CA LEU A 180 13.21 -3.43 15.08
C LEU A 180 14.52 -2.75 14.68
N GLU A 181 14.77 -2.58 13.38
CA GLU A 181 15.95 -1.88 12.86
C GLU A 181 16.00 -0.41 13.35
N THR A 182 14.86 0.27 13.35
CA THR A 182 14.78 1.67 13.82
C THR A 182 15.03 1.78 15.33
N LYS A 183 14.62 0.75 16.10
CA LYS A 183 14.81 0.71 17.55
C LYS A 183 16.24 0.30 17.96
N GLN A 184 16.94 -0.49 17.15
CA GLN A 184 18.32 -0.95 17.43
C GLN A 184 19.39 0.06 17.06
N ASN A 185 19.10 0.99 16.13
CA ASN A 185 20.02 2.04 15.71
C ASN A 185 20.02 3.27 16.65
N HIS A 186 19.49 3.11 17.87
CA HIS A 186 19.45 4.07 18.97
C HIS A 186 19.94 3.41 20.25
#